data_AF-A0A6J4FLG7-F1
#
_entry.id   AF-A0A6J4FLG7-F1
#
_cell.length_a   1.000
_cell.length_b   1.000
_cell.length_c   1.000
_cell.angle_alpha   90.00
_cell.angle_beta   90.00
_cell.angle_gamma   90.00
#
_symmetry.space_group_name_H-M   'P 1'
#
loop_
_entity.id
_entity.type
_entity.pdbx_description
1 polymer ?
#
loop_
_entity_poly.entity_id
_entity_poly.type
_entity_poly.pdbx_seq_one_letter_code
_entity_poly.pdbx_strand_id
1 'polypeptide(L)'
;MSGPPPDIPPGLEGLLPAFAAEVDGDCRALVRLAADGDAPVLAEHAHAMRGKCAMFGETILHDLLTAVELGAGAFSAEEMAALLTRIIERSDQLRKYMSSDISGRP
;
A
#
# COMPACT_ATOMS: atom_id res chain seq x y z
N MET A 1 -11.07 -12.04 -5.24
CA MET A 1 -9.94 -12.81 -5.79
C MET A 1 -8.67 -12.20 -5.23
N SER A 2 -7.79 -12.99 -4.60
CA SER A 2 -6.52 -12.48 -4.06
C SER A 2 -5.58 -12.13 -5.21
N GLY A 3 -5.01 -10.92 -5.23
CA GLY A 3 -4.04 -10.53 -6.27
C GLY A 3 -2.72 -11.30 -6.10
N PRO A 4 -1.88 -11.43 -7.15
CA PRO A 4 -0.62 -12.17 -7.08
C PRO A 4 0.31 -11.66 -5.97
N PRO A 5 1.27 -12.47 -5.48
CA PRO A 5 2.34 -11.95 -4.63
C PRO A 5 3.18 -10.92 -5.42
N PRO A 6 3.80 -9.93 -4.73
CA PRO A 6 4.70 -8.99 -5.39
C PRO A 6 5.95 -9.67 -5.96
N ASP A 7 6.48 -9.08 -7.04
CA ASP A 7 7.70 -9.52 -7.69
C ASP A 7 8.91 -8.88 -7.00
N ILE A 8 9.30 -9.47 -5.87
CA ILE A 8 10.34 -8.90 -5.01
C ILE A 8 11.71 -8.93 -5.71
N PRO A 9 12.39 -7.79 -5.85
CA PRO A 9 13.75 -7.77 -6.38
C PRO A 9 14.72 -8.58 -5.52
N PRO A 10 15.69 -9.29 -6.14
CA PRO A 10 16.68 -10.09 -5.40
C PRO A 10 17.46 -9.26 -4.38
N GLY A 11 17.64 -9.79 -3.17
CA GLY A 11 18.39 -9.15 -2.09
C GLY A 11 17.55 -8.27 -1.16
N LEU A 12 16.24 -8.10 -1.45
CA LEU A 12 15.30 -7.37 -0.58
C LEU A 12 14.44 -8.29 0.30
N GLU A 13 14.59 -9.62 0.19
CA GLU A 13 13.73 -10.60 0.86
C GLU A 13 13.76 -10.44 2.38
N GLY A 14 14.94 -10.15 2.95
CA GLY A 14 15.11 -9.91 4.38
C GLY A 14 14.48 -8.61 4.89
N LEU A 15 14.17 -7.67 3.99
CA LEU A 15 13.54 -6.39 4.31
C LEU A 15 12.02 -6.43 4.19
N LEU A 16 11.44 -7.50 3.64
CA LEU A 16 10.00 -7.64 3.49
C LEU A 16 9.24 -7.42 4.80
N PRO A 17 9.61 -8.03 5.95
CA PRO A 17 8.91 -7.82 7.22
C PRO A 17 8.80 -6.35 7.63
N ALA A 18 9.89 -5.59 7.44
CA ALA A 18 9.90 -4.16 7.71
C ALA A 18 9.00 -3.41 6.73
N PHE A 19 9.09 -3.72 5.43
CA PHE A 19 8.24 -3.12 4.41
C PHE A 19 6.75 -3.31 4.69
N ALA A 20 6.29 -4.52 5.01
CA ALA A 20 4.86 -4.72 5.30
C ALA A 20 4.40 -4.03 6.58
N ALA A 21 5.26 -3.93 7.61
CA ALA A 21 4.95 -3.18 8.81
C ALA A 21 4.83 -1.67 8.53
N GLU A 22 5.73 -1.14 7.69
CA GLU A 22 5.64 0.25 7.24
C GLU A 22 4.38 0.50 6.42
N VAL A 23 4.05 -0.37 5.46
CA VAL A 23 2.83 -0.27 4.65
C VAL A 23 1.57 -0.28 5.52
N ASP A 24 1.49 -1.11 6.57
CA ASP A 24 0.37 -1.08 7.53
C ASP A 24 0.26 0.29 8.23
N GLY A 25 1.40 0.86 8.63
CA GLY A 25 1.47 2.19 9.23
C GLY A 25 1.01 3.29 8.26
N ASP A 26 1.50 3.25 7.02
CA ASP A 26 1.16 4.20 5.96
C ASP A 26 -0.34 4.11 5.61
N CYS A 27 -0.94 2.91 5.57
CA CYS A 27 -2.39 2.74 5.37
C CYS A 27 -3.21 3.48 6.45
N ARG A 28 -2.80 3.39 7.72
CA ARG A 28 -3.48 4.10 8.81
C ARG A 28 -3.33 5.61 8.69
N ALA A 29 -2.17 6.08 8.22
CA ALA A 29 -1.92 7.49 7.97
C ALA A 29 -2.80 8.01 6.83
N LEU A 30 -2.89 7.29 5.71
CA LEU A 30 -3.76 7.65 4.57
C LEU A 30 -5.23 7.82 4.99
N VAL A 31 -5.76 6.91 5.81
CA VAL A 31 -7.15 7.02 6.31
C VAL A 31 -7.36 8.29 7.14
N ARG A 32 -6.39 8.63 8.00
CA ARG A 32 -6.46 9.85 8.81
C ARG A 32 -6.38 11.10 7.94
N LEU A 33 -5.39 11.16 7.04
CA LEU A 33 -5.19 12.31 6.14
C LEU A 33 -6.40 12.55 5.23
N ALA A 34 -7.02 11.48 4.71
CA ALA A 34 -8.23 11.59 3.92
C ALA A 34 -9.42 12.12 4.74
N ALA A 35 -9.51 11.78 6.04
CA ALA A 35 -10.54 12.30 6.93
C ALA A 35 -10.32 13.77 7.32
N ASP A 36 -9.05 14.19 7.45
CA ASP A 36 -8.68 15.57 7.77
C ASP A 36 -8.93 16.54 6.60
N GLY A 37 -9.06 16.01 5.37
CA GLY A 37 -9.43 16.79 4.18
C GLY A 37 -8.29 17.62 3.57
N ASP A 38 -7.06 17.45 4.04
CA ASP A 38 -5.87 18.10 3.48
C ASP A 38 -5.35 17.34 2.26
N ALA A 39 -5.92 17.67 1.10
CA ALA A 39 -5.61 17.00 -0.17
C ALA A 39 -4.11 17.06 -0.56
N PRO A 40 -3.40 18.21 -0.45
CA PRO A 40 -1.95 18.24 -0.68
C PRO A 40 -1.17 17.25 0.18
N VAL A 41 -1.44 17.18 1.48
CA VAL A 41 -0.73 16.28 2.40
C VAL A 41 -1.06 14.81 2.10
N LEU A 42 -2.32 14.51 1.78
CA LEU A 42 -2.73 13.17 1.35
C LEU A 42 -1.98 12.74 0.07
N ALA A 43 -1.90 13.61 -0.93
CA ALA A 43 -1.23 13.31 -2.19
C ALA A 43 0.28 13.06 -2.00
N GLU A 44 0.94 13.90 -1.21
CA GLU A 44 2.37 13.75 -0.90
C GLU A 44 2.65 12.45 -0.14
N HIS A 45 1.80 12.09 0.82
CA HIS A 45 1.94 10.83 1.54
C HIS A 45 1.74 9.61 0.61
N ALA A 46 0.73 9.64 -0.26
CA ALA A 46 0.50 8.59 -1.25
C ALA A 46 1.69 8.47 -2.23
N HIS A 47 2.27 9.58 -2.66
CA HIS A 47 3.46 9.62 -3.52
C HIS A 47 4.66 8.94 -2.85
N ALA A 48 4.95 9.29 -1.59
CA ALA A 48 6.06 8.71 -0.84
C ALA A 48 5.89 7.19 -0.66
N MET A 49 4.69 6.76 -0.28
CA MET A 49 4.35 5.34 -0.13
C MET A 49 4.45 4.58 -1.45
N ARG A 50 4.04 5.21 -2.58
CA ARG A 50 4.16 4.63 -3.92
C ARG A 50 5.62 4.34 -4.27
N GLY A 51 6.53 5.26 -3.94
CA GLY A 51 7.98 5.08 -4.16
C GLY A 51 8.52 3.83 -3.44
N LYS A 52 8.07 3.57 -2.20
CA LYS A 52 8.41 2.35 -1.48
C LYS A 52 7.86 1.12 -2.18
N CYS A 53 6.58 1.14 -2.60
CA CYS A 53 5.96 0.01 -3.30
C CYS A 53 6.69 -0.33 -4.61
N ALA A 54 7.14 0.68 -5.37
CA ALA A 54 7.96 0.47 -6.56
C ALA A 54 9.29 -0.24 -6.24
N MET A 55 9.96 0.14 -5.15
CA MET A 55 11.22 -0.47 -4.72
C MET A 55 11.08 -1.97 -4.41
N PHE A 56 9.91 -2.40 -3.92
CA PHE A 56 9.61 -3.79 -3.60
C PHE A 56 8.83 -4.53 -4.70
N GLY A 57 8.66 -3.97 -5.90
CA GLY A 57 7.93 -4.64 -6.99
C GLY A 57 6.44 -4.84 -6.72
N GLU A 58 5.86 -4.08 -5.78
CA GLU A 58 4.45 -4.17 -5.41
C GLU A 58 3.61 -3.25 -6.30
N THR A 59 3.34 -3.72 -7.51
CA THR A 59 2.67 -2.95 -8.58
C THR A 59 1.20 -2.63 -8.26
N ILE A 60 0.51 -3.50 -7.52
CA ILE A 60 -0.91 -3.28 -7.19
C ILE A 60 -1.08 -2.10 -6.24
N LEU A 61 -0.30 -2.05 -5.14
CA LEU A 61 -0.33 -0.85 -4.27
C LEU A 61 0.19 0.38 -5.00
N HIS A 62 1.22 0.23 -5.84
CA HIS A 62 1.74 1.35 -6.62
C HIS A 62 0.63 2.03 -7.46
N ASP A 63 -0.19 1.25 -8.15
CA ASP A 63 -1.26 1.78 -9.00
C ASP A 63 -2.41 2.38 -8.18
N LEU A 64 -2.80 1.72 -7.09
CA LEU A 64 -3.82 2.24 -6.17
C LEU A 64 -3.39 3.56 -5.52
N LEU A 65 -2.12 3.67 -5.12
CA LEU A 65 -1.56 4.89 -4.53
C LEU A 65 -1.41 6.01 -5.57
N THR A 66 -1.13 5.68 -6.82
CA THR A 66 -1.18 6.64 -7.93
C THR A 66 -2.59 7.21 -8.08
N ALA A 67 -3.64 6.38 -7.94
CA ALA A 67 -5.01 6.86 -7.97
C ALA A 67 -5.36 7.76 -6.76
N VAL A 68 -4.79 7.50 -5.57
CA VAL A 68 -4.97 8.40 -4.41
C VAL A 68 -4.30 9.74 -4.66
N GLU A 69 -3.04 9.72 -5.13
CA GLU A 69 -2.26 10.93 -5.44
C GLU A 69 -2.98 11.83 -6.46
N LEU A 70 -3.46 11.24 -7.56
CA LEU A 70 -4.16 11.99 -8.61
C LEU A 70 -5.60 12.36 -8.24
N GLY A 71 -6.24 11.57 -7.39
CA GLY A 71 -7.61 11.78 -6.92
C GLY A 71 -7.73 12.70 -5.70
N ALA A 72 -6.63 13.06 -5.06
CA ALA A 72 -6.63 13.92 -3.88
C ALA A 72 -7.25 15.29 -4.20
N GLY A 73 -8.36 15.62 -3.55
CA GLY A 73 -9.12 16.86 -3.79
C GLY A 73 -10.03 16.83 -5.02
N ALA A 74 -9.98 15.78 -5.85
CA ALA A 74 -10.87 15.58 -7.00
C ALA A 74 -11.95 14.53 -6.73
N PHE A 75 -11.62 13.46 -5.99
CA PHE A 75 -12.55 12.41 -5.61
C PHE A 75 -13.49 12.87 -4.51
N SER A 76 -14.72 12.36 -4.55
CA SER A 76 -15.63 12.39 -3.42
C SER A 76 -15.07 11.57 -2.26
N ALA A 77 -15.58 11.83 -1.05
CA ALA A 77 -15.21 11.06 0.14
C ALA A 77 -15.51 9.56 -0.02
N GLU A 78 -16.58 9.19 -0.74
CA GLU A 78 -16.94 7.80 -1.01
C GLU A 78 -15.96 7.12 -1.96
N GLU A 79 -15.58 7.78 -3.05
CA GLU A 79 -14.56 7.28 -4.00
C GLU A 79 -13.20 7.10 -3.32
N MET A 80 -12.80 8.08 -2.51
CA MET A 80 -11.56 7.98 -1.72
C MET A 80 -11.63 6.83 -0.70
N ALA A 81 -12.75 6.68 0.02
CA ALA A 81 -12.93 5.58 0.98
C ALA A 81 -12.90 4.20 0.32
N ALA A 82 -13.51 4.05 -0.86
CA ALA A 82 -13.47 2.80 -1.63
C ALA A 82 -12.04 2.47 -2.06
N LEU A 83 -11.27 3.48 -2.48
CA LEU A 83 -9.87 3.28 -2.87
C LEU A 83 -8.99 2.89 -1.69
N LEU A 84 -9.14 3.57 -0.55
CA LEU A 84 -8.43 3.24 0.69
C LEU A 84 -8.75 1.84 1.22
N THR A 85 -10.00 1.40 1.08
CA THR A 85 -10.41 0.03 1.44
C THR A 85 -9.61 -1.01 0.64
N ARG A 86 -9.47 -0.80 -0.68
CA ARG A 86 -8.68 -1.69 -1.55
C ARG A 86 -7.19 -1.70 -1.19
N ILE A 87 -6.65 -0.55 -0.80
CA ILE A 87 -5.26 -0.42 -0.33
C ILE A 87 -5.05 -1.24 0.95
N ILE A 88 -5.96 -1.11 1.92
CA ILE A 88 -5.92 -1.85 3.19
C ILE A 88 -6.03 -3.35 2.95
N GLU A 89 -6.98 -3.79 2.12
CA GLU A 89 -7.13 -5.20 1.77
C GLU A 89 -5.87 -5.78 1.12
N ARG A 90 -5.18 -4.98 0.29
CA ARG A 90 -3.92 -5.40 -0.33
C ARG A 90 -2.77 -5.45 0.68
N SER A 91 -2.68 -4.51 1.61
CA SER A 91 -1.72 -4.55 2.72
C SER A 91 -1.89 -5.81 3.58
N ASP A 92 -3.14 -6.19 3.87
CA ASP A 92 -3.45 -7.43 4.58
C ASP A 92 -3.01 -8.68 3.82
N GLN A 93 -3.16 -8.69 2.49
CA GLN A 93 -2.65 -9.78 1.64
C GLN A 93 -1.13 -9.85 1.69
N LEU A 94 -0.43 -8.72 1.63
CA LEU A 94 1.03 -8.66 1.72
C LEU A 94 1.54 -9.29 3.03
N ARG A 95 0.94 -8.92 4.17
CA ARG A 95 1.27 -9.56 5.47
C ARG A 95 1.04 -11.06 5.47
N LYS A 96 -0.04 -11.53 4.84
CA LYS A 96 -0.35 -12.97 4.77
C LYS A 96 0.68 -13.73 3.94
N TYR A 97 1.13 -13.19 2.81
CA TYR A 97 2.18 -13.83 2.01
C TYR A 97 3.46 -14.04 2.83
N MET A 98 3.86 -13.01 3.56
CA MET A 98 5.07 -13.06 4.36
C MET A 98 4.96 -13.92 5.62
N SER A 99 3.74 -14.14 6.12
CA SER A 99 3.49 -15.09 7.21
C SER A 99 3.43 -16.54 6.72
N SER A 100 3.04 -16.75 5.45
CA SER A 100 2.85 -18.08 4.86
C SER A 100 4.18 -18.72 4.42
N ASP A 101 5.15 -17.90 4.00
CA ASP A 101 6.49 -18.34 3.55
C ASP A 101 7.37 -18.94 4.65
N ILE A 102 6.98 -18.86 5.93
CA ILE A 102 7.72 -19.47 7.05
C ILE A 102 7.44 -20.98 7.15
N SER A 103 6.39 -21.50 6.48
CA SER A 103 5.97 -22.91 6.59
C SER A 103 6.41 -23.82 5.44
N GLY A 104 7.11 -23.28 4.43
CA GLY A 104 7.30 -23.93 3.14
C GLY A 104 8.73 -24.29 2.72
N ARG A 105 9.71 -24.35 3.64
CA ARG A 105 11.04 -24.91 3.31
C ARG A 105 11.09 -26.39 3.71
N PRO A 106 11.35 -27.32 2.76
CA PRO A 106 11.70 -28.70 3.10
C PRO A 106 13.03 -28.78 3.87
#